data_AF-A0A3A8YST0-F1
#
_entry.id   AF-A0A3A8YST0-F1
#
_cell.length_a   1.000
_cell.length_b   1.000
_cell.length_c   1.000
_cell.angle_alpha   90.00
_cell.angle_beta   90.00
_cell.angle_gamma   90.00
#
_symmetry.space_group_name_H-M   'P 1'
#
loop_
_entity.id
_entity.type
_entity.pdbx_description
1 polymer ?
#
loop_
_entity_poly.entity_id
_entity_poly.type
_entity_poly.pdbx_seq_one_letter_code
_entity_poly.pdbx_strand_id
1 'polypeptide(L)'
;MIILNEKEYVLDILQNENADIPKIHSFLGLYARYLFHEKKLQKEDLAKELNQFMQSRCPAYRPADWSASIEKYAAGADKYPLCECDGIWIAESELKTIAKIDNKVLERLAFTLLCLAKFRNFRNPDNDGWINYSNGEIYKMACINTTALEKDLKLNQLRKLGLIEFAKKVSNLSIRVLFLNNKEDEGKLFVSDFRKLGYEWKVYNGEKYIRCAGCGILAKNTNGKRRYCKDCADINKKKLDRTRMQYFRKVEFAQKEKTLETP
;
A
#
# COMPACT_ATOMS: atom_id res chain seq x y z
N MET A 1 -1.16 5.85 -3.63
CA MET A 1 -0.66 4.67 -2.91
C MET A 1 -0.31 5.18 -1.53
N ILE A 2 -0.88 4.58 -0.49
CA ILE A 2 -0.56 4.97 0.88
C ILE A 2 0.62 4.10 1.30
N ILE A 3 1.68 4.76 1.74
CA ILE A 3 2.89 4.15 2.28
C ILE A 3 2.92 4.62 3.74
N LEU A 4 2.83 3.69 4.68
CA LEU A 4 2.81 4.02 6.11
C LEU A 4 4.24 4.24 6.61
N ASN A 5 5.15 3.33 6.24
CA ASN A 5 6.58 3.44 6.49
C ASN A 5 7.33 3.72 5.17
N GLU A 6 7.63 4.99 4.95
CA GLU A 6 8.32 5.52 3.79
C GLU A 6 9.76 5.01 3.69
N LYS A 7 10.43 4.81 4.82
CA LYS A 7 11.81 4.33 4.91
C LYS A 7 11.92 2.86 4.53
N GLU A 8 11.13 1.99 5.16
CA GLU A 8 11.09 0.56 4.83
C GLU A 8 10.74 0.32 3.36
N TYR A 9 9.76 1.06 2.84
CA TYR A 9 9.37 0.95 1.43
C TYR A 9 10.51 1.29 0.46
N VAL A 10 11.33 2.31 0.77
CA VAL A 10 12.50 2.63 -0.04
C VAL A 10 13.53 1.51 0.05
N LEU A 11 13.84 1.03 1.27
CA LEU A 11 14.82 -0.04 1.47
C LEU A 11 14.43 -1.33 0.73
N ASP A 12 13.15 -1.72 0.76
CA ASP A 12 12.64 -2.90 0.06
C ASP A 12 12.85 -2.82 -1.46
N ILE A 13 12.70 -1.62 -2.05
CA ILE A 13 12.92 -1.39 -3.49
C ILE A 13 14.41 -1.39 -3.83
N LEU A 14 15.24 -0.78 -2.99
CA LEU A 14 16.69 -0.76 -3.18
C LEU A 14 17.27 -2.17 -3.10
N GLN A 15 16.78 -3.02 -2.20
CA GLN A 15 17.20 -4.42 -2.06
C GLN A 15 16.73 -5.32 -3.23
N ASN A 16 15.61 -5.00 -3.87
CA ASN A 16 15.09 -5.78 -4.99
C ASN A 16 15.55 -5.23 -6.34
N GLU A 17 16.78 -5.54 -6.74
CA GLU A 17 17.41 -5.09 -8.01
C GLU A 17 16.61 -5.42 -9.27
N ASN A 18 15.87 -6.53 -9.27
CA ASN A 18 15.13 -7.03 -10.44
C ASN A 18 13.62 -6.73 -10.40
N ALA A 19 13.12 -6.00 -9.40
CA ALA A 19 11.71 -5.66 -9.32
C ALA A 19 11.39 -4.40 -10.14
N ASP A 20 10.26 -4.44 -10.85
CA ASP A 20 9.66 -3.24 -11.45
C ASP A 20 9.32 -2.23 -10.34
N ILE A 21 9.59 -0.95 -10.59
CA ILE A 21 9.28 0.14 -9.67
C ILE A 21 7.92 0.73 -10.05
N PRO A 22 6.83 0.42 -9.31
CA PRO A 22 5.53 0.94 -9.65
C PRO A 22 5.50 2.45 -9.41
N LYS A 23 5.07 3.23 -10.42
CA LYS A 23 4.95 4.71 -10.32
C LYS A 23 6.29 5.39 -9.99
N ILE A 24 7.29 5.20 -10.85
CA ILE A 24 8.65 5.72 -10.72
C ILE A 24 8.72 7.21 -10.27
N HIS A 25 7.89 8.10 -10.81
CA HIS A 25 7.85 9.51 -10.38
C HIS A 25 7.53 9.70 -8.89
N SER A 26 6.55 8.93 -8.36
CA SER A 26 6.21 8.97 -6.94
C SER A 26 7.33 8.39 -6.09
N PHE A 27 7.98 7.33 -6.57
CA PHE A 27 9.13 6.73 -5.90
C PHE A 27 10.32 7.69 -5.86
N LEU A 28 10.68 8.37 -6.95
CA LEU A 28 11.83 9.30 -6.96
C LEU A 28 11.65 10.45 -5.98
N GLY A 29 10.46 11.04 -5.88
CA GLY A 29 10.18 12.08 -4.89
C GLY A 29 10.32 11.57 -3.45
N LEU A 30 9.92 10.32 -3.20
CA LEU A 30 10.09 9.66 -1.91
C LEU A 30 11.56 9.31 -1.63
N TYR A 31 12.27 8.80 -2.63
CA TYR A 31 13.68 8.44 -2.51
C TYR A 31 14.55 9.68 -2.26
N ALA A 32 14.25 10.81 -2.92
CA ALA A 32 14.90 12.09 -2.64
C ALA A 32 14.73 12.51 -1.17
N ARG A 33 13.51 12.40 -0.63
CA ARG A 33 13.22 12.66 0.79
C ARG A 33 14.01 11.72 1.71
N TYR A 34 14.06 10.43 1.37
CA TYR A 34 14.85 9.45 2.11
C TYR A 34 16.34 9.81 2.14
N LEU A 35 16.93 10.10 0.99
CA LEU A 35 18.34 10.49 0.89
C LEU A 35 18.64 11.77 1.69
N PHE A 36 17.73 12.74 1.68
CA PHE A 36 17.90 13.96 2.47
C PHE A 36 17.87 13.70 3.98
N HIS A 37 16.86 12.97 4.48
CA HIS A 37 16.67 12.78 5.92
C HIS A 37 17.60 11.72 6.51
N GLU A 38 17.83 10.60 5.82
CA GLU A 38 18.62 9.47 6.33
C GLU A 38 20.10 9.52 5.94
N LYS A 39 20.41 10.02 4.73
CA LYS A 39 21.78 10.12 4.23
C LYS A 39 22.39 11.52 4.34
N LYS A 40 21.59 12.52 4.73
CA LYS A 40 22.02 13.92 4.93
C LYS A 40 22.69 14.53 3.68
N LEU A 41 22.25 14.11 2.49
CA LEU A 41 22.77 14.64 1.22
C LEU A 41 22.27 16.05 0.95
N GLN A 42 23.13 16.87 0.35
CA GLN A 42 22.80 18.21 -0.13
C GLN A 42 22.10 18.16 -1.49
N LYS A 43 21.45 19.25 -1.89
CA LYS A 43 20.57 19.30 -3.08
C LYS A 43 21.26 18.86 -4.37
N GLU A 44 22.51 19.26 -4.56
CA GLU A 44 23.30 18.93 -5.74
C GLU A 44 23.60 17.42 -5.79
N ASP A 45 23.89 16.82 -4.64
CA ASP A 45 24.20 15.39 -4.54
C ASP A 45 22.95 14.51 -4.59
N LEU A 46 21.80 15.01 -4.13
CA LEU A 46 20.50 14.37 -4.32
C LEU A 46 20.19 14.18 -5.81
N ALA A 47 20.32 15.24 -6.61
CA ALA A 47 20.04 15.15 -8.05
C ALA A 47 20.96 14.15 -8.75
N LYS A 48 22.26 14.13 -8.39
CA LYS A 48 23.22 13.14 -8.92
C LYS A 48 22.80 11.71 -8.57
N GLU A 49 22.43 11.44 -7.32
CA GLU A 49 22.04 10.10 -6.91
C GLU A 49 20.73 9.61 -7.55
N LEU A 50 19.74 10.50 -7.69
CA LEU A 50 18.51 10.16 -8.42
C LEU A 50 18.79 9.82 -9.89
N ASN A 51 19.71 10.55 -10.54
CA ASN A 51 20.13 10.25 -11.91
C ASN A 51 20.82 8.88 -12.00
N GLN A 52 21.77 8.59 -11.11
CA GLN A 52 22.48 7.30 -11.09
C GLN A 52 21.53 6.12 -10.84
N PHE A 53 20.60 6.28 -9.90
CA PHE A 53 19.55 5.30 -9.66
C PHE A 53 18.73 5.02 -10.91
N MET A 54 18.28 6.07 -11.62
CA MET A 54 17.50 5.90 -12.85
C MET A 54 18.32 5.23 -13.97
N GLN A 55 19.59 5.59 -14.14
CA GLN A 55 20.48 4.96 -15.14
C GLN A 55 20.65 3.46 -14.88
N SER A 56 20.82 3.07 -13.62
CA SER A 56 21.00 1.66 -13.26
C SER A 56 19.72 0.84 -13.35
N ARG A 57 18.56 1.43 -13.02
CA ARG A 57 17.28 0.70 -12.86
C ARG A 57 16.34 0.80 -14.04
N CYS A 58 16.53 1.75 -14.96
CA CYS A 58 15.60 2.01 -16.06
C CYS A 58 16.33 2.00 -17.40
N PRO A 59 16.31 0.89 -18.17
CA PRO A 59 17.00 0.79 -19.46
C PRO A 59 16.59 1.83 -20.50
N ALA A 60 15.35 2.34 -20.42
CA ALA A 60 14.82 3.35 -21.33
C ALA A 60 15.02 4.81 -20.84
N TYR A 61 15.77 5.00 -19.77
CA TYR A 61 15.98 6.31 -19.16
C TYR A 61 16.86 7.23 -20.03
N ARG A 62 16.45 8.49 -20.14
CA ARG A 62 17.17 9.55 -20.86
C ARG A 62 17.31 10.78 -19.94
N PRO A 63 18.52 11.21 -19.56
CA PRO A 63 18.70 12.30 -18.61
C PRO A 63 18.00 13.61 -19.00
N ALA A 64 18.03 13.97 -20.29
CA ALA A 64 17.41 15.19 -20.80
C ALA A 64 15.89 15.26 -20.56
N ASP A 65 15.21 14.10 -20.64
CA ASP A 65 13.75 14.03 -20.46
C ASP A 65 13.34 14.15 -18.98
N TRP A 66 14.29 13.94 -18.05
CA TRP A 66 14.02 13.80 -16.62
C TRP A 66 14.65 14.89 -15.74
N SER A 67 15.54 15.73 -16.28
CA SER A 67 16.29 16.74 -15.51
C SER A 67 15.37 17.61 -14.65
N ALA A 68 14.35 18.22 -15.26
CA ALA A 68 13.39 19.08 -14.57
C ALA A 68 12.60 18.35 -13.48
N SER A 69 12.29 17.05 -13.68
CA SER A 69 11.62 16.25 -12.66
C SER A 69 12.55 15.94 -11.49
N ILE A 70 13.79 15.55 -11.78
CA ILE A 70 14.80 15.19 -10.76
C ILE A 70 15.18 16.40 -9.92
N GLU A 71 15.42 17.55 -10.54
CA GLU A 71 15.68 18.82 -9.85
C GLU A 71 14.51 19.20 -8.95
N LYS A 72 13.27 19.07 -9.45
CA LYS A 72 12.06 19.31 -8.66
C LYS A 72 11.98 18.38 -7.44
N TYR A 73 12.35 17.11 -7.58
CA TYR A 73 12.35 16.17 -6.45
C TYR A 73 13.43 16.48 -5.43
N ALA A 74 14.65 16.78 -5.87
CA ALA A 74 15.76 17.19 -5.00
C ALA A 74 15.42 18.49 -4.24
N ALA A 75 14.86 19.48 -4.92
CA ALA A 75 14.49 20.76 -4.34
C ALA A 75 13.36 20.66 -3.29
N GLY A 76 12.50 19.66 -3.39
CA GLY A 76 11.38 19.42 -2.47
C GLY A 76 11.62 18.35 -1.41
N ALA A 77 12.84 17.81 -1.30
CA ALA A 77 13.16 16.69 -0.43
C ALA A 77 13.06 17.03 1.07
N ASP A 78 13.32 18.28 1.44
CA ASP A 78 13.30 18.81 2.80
C ASP A 78 11.90 19.23 3.29
N LYS A 79 10.97 19.47 2.35
CA LYS A 79 9.66 20.07 2.62
C LYS A 79 8.81 19.31 3.64
N TYR A 80 8.93 17.98 3.67
CA TYR A 80 8.17 17.12 4.58
C TYR A 80 9.09 16.07 5.22
N PRO A 81 8.89 15.73 6.50
CA PRO A 81 9.61 14.63 7.13
C PRO A 81 9.24 13.28 6.49
N LEU A 82 10.12 12.29 6.64
CA LEU A 82 9.80 10.90 6.33
C LEU A 82 8.67 10.40 7.24
N CYS A 83 7.70 9.73 6.64
CA CYS A 83 6.62 9.10 7.38
C CYS A 83 7.06 7.70 7.85
N GLU A 84 7.21 7.52 9.16
CA GLU A 84 7.53 6.21 9.76
C GLU A 84 6.37 5.79 10.66
N CYS A 85 5.38 5.15 10.06
CA CYS A 85 4.19 4.64 10.74
C CYS A 85 4.12 3.13 10.54
N ASP A 86 4.24 2.36 11.62
CA ASP A 86 4.10 0.90 11.56
C ASP A 86 2.64 0.47 11.32
N GLY A 87 1.70 1.34 11.69
CA GLY A 87 0.28 1.10 11.58
C GLY A 87 -0.52 2.01 12.50
N ILE A 88 -1.82 1.81 12.51
CA ILE A 88 -2.74 2.54 13.38
C ILE A 88 -3.49 1.60 14.30
N TRP A 89 -3.74 2.06 15.52
CA TRP A 89 -4.64 1.40 16.45
C TRP A 89 -6.07 1.89 16.29
N ILE A 90 -7.01 0.96 16.26
CA ILE A 90 -8.44 1.22 16.27
C ILE A 90 -8.98 0.87 17.66
N ALA A 91 -9.65 1.82 18.30
CA ALA A 91 -10.23 1.65 19.62
C ALA A 91 -11.49 0.78 19.58
N GLU A 92 -11.80 0.12 20.70
CA GLU A 92 -12.99 -0.73 20.78
C GLU A 92 -14.30 0.05 20.59
N SER A 93 -14.37 1.28 21.11
CA SER A 93 -15.52 2.19 20.93
C SER A 93 -15.77 2.54 19.45
N GLU A 94 -14.72 2.69 18.65
CA GLU A 94 -14.81 2.96 17.21
C GLU A 94 -15.31 1.72 16.46
N LEU A 95 -14.78 0.54 16.81
CA LEU A 95 -15.23 -0.74 16.25
C LEU A 95 -16.72 -1.00 16.58
N LYS A 96 -17.14 -0.72 17.82
CA LYS A 96 -18.55 -0.79 18.24
C LYS A 96 -19.42 0.20 17.47
N THR A 97 -18.93 1.41 17.22
CA THR A 97 -19.65 2.41 16.41
C THR A 97 -19.88 1.92 14.99
N ILE A 98 -18.85 1.34 14.36
CA ILE A 98 -18.97 0.76 13.02
C ILE A 98 -19.95 -0.42 13.03
N ALA A 99 -19.84 -1.34 13.98
CA ALA A 99 -20.71 -2.52 14.06
C ALA A 99 -22.21 -2.18 14.23
N LYS A 100 -22.54 -1.04 14.84
CA LYS A 100 -23.94 -0.56 14.98
C LYS A 100 -24.60 -0.15 13.67
N ILE A 101 -23.85 0.01 12.58
CA ILE A 101 -24.39 0.38 11.27
C ILE A 101 -25.29 -0.74 10.70
N ASP A 102 -25.06 -1.99 11.11
CA ASP A 102 -25.79 -3.20 10.66
C ASP A 102 -25.90 -3.29 9.12
N ASN A 103 -24.80 -2.97 8.45
CA ASN A 103 -24.70 -3.06 7.00
C ASN A 103 -23.25 -3.30 6.60
N LYS A 104 -22.95 -4.54 6.22
CA LYS A 104 -21.59 -5.00 5.88
C LYS A 104 -20.87 -4.19 4.80
N VAL A 105 -21.59 -3.47 3.94
CA VAL A 105 -20.98 -2.58 2.93
C VAL A 105 -20.63 -1.24 3.56
N LEU A 106 -21.56 -0.64 4.29
CA LEU A 106 -21.34 0.64 4.97
C LEU A 106 -20.33 0.53 6.11
N GLU A 107 -20.30 -0.59 6.82
CA GLU A 107 -19.29 -0.88 7.84
C GLU A 107 -17.87 -0.87 7.25
N ARG A 108 -17.65 -1.57 6.13
CA ARG A 108 -16.35 -1.58 5.44
C ARG A 108 -15.94 -0.20 4.97
N LEU A 109 -16.92 0.59 4.50
CA LEU A 109 -16.69 1.96 4.08
C LEU A 109 -16.32 2.85 5.27
N ALA A 110 -17.08 2.80 6.37
CA ALA A 110 -16.81 3.53 7.60
C ALA A 110 -15.45 3.16 8.21
N PHE A 111 -15.13 1.87 8.29
CA PHE A 111 -13.83 1.37 8.74
C PHE A 111 -12.68 1.92 7.88
N THR A 112 -12.85 1.92 6.56
CA THR A 112 -11.85 2.47 5.64
C THR A 112 -11.64 3.96 5.87
N LEU A 113 -12.72 4.73 6.00
CA LEU A 113 -12.64 6.17 6.28
C LEU A 113 -11.95 6.45 7.62
N LEU A 114 -12.30 5.69 8.66
CA LEU A 114 -11.66 5.79 9.98
C LEU A 114 -10.15 5.57 9.90
N CYS A 115 -9.71 4.51 9.20
CA CYS A 115 -8.29 4.22 9.05
C CYS A 115 -7.54 5.36 8.35
N LEU A 116 -8.13 5.90 7.27
CA LEU A 116 -7.57 7.03 6.55
C LEU A 116 -7.47 8.28 7.42
N ALA A 117 -8.51 8.58 8.19
CA ALA A 117 -8.56 9.74 9.07
C ALA A 117 -7.53 9.64 10.20
N LYS A 118 -7.39 8.48 10.84
CA LYS A 118 -6.34 8.24 11.85
C LYS A 118 -4.94 8.39 11.29
N PHE A 119 -4.68 7.83 10.10
CA PHE A 119 -3.38 7.99 9.46
C PHE A 119 -3.11 9.46 9.09
N ARG A 120 -4.12 10.22 8.65
CA ARG A 120 -3.98 11.66 8.40
C ARG A 120 -3.69 12.44 9.70
N ASN A 121 -4.35 12.11 10.80
CA ASN A 121 -4.09 12.69 12.12
C ASN A 121 -2.68 12.32 12.64
N PHE A 122 -2.21 11.10 12.38
CA PHE A 122 -0.82 10.72 12.69
C PHE A 122 0.18 11.63 11.96
N ARG A 123 -0.06 11.92 10.67
CA ARG A 123 0.82 12.77 9.86
C ARG A 123 0.71 14.26 10.16
N ASN A 124 -0.45 14.70 10.66
CA ASN A 124 -0.72 16.07 11.02
C ASN A 124 -1.71 16.07 12.20
N PRO A 125 -1.24 16.31 13.44
CA PRO A 125 -2.10 16.31 14.62
C PRO A 125 -3.31 17.25 14.52
N ASP A 126 -3.17 18.37 13.78
CA ASP A 126 -4.22 19.36 13.57
C ASP A 126 -5.19 19.01 12.43
N ASN A 127 -5.08 17.81 11.83
CA ASN A 127 -5.91 17.39 10.71
C ASN A 127 -7.38 17.14 11.08
N ASP A 128 -7.69 16.90 12.35
CA ASP A 128 -9.08 16.84 12.86
C ASP A 128 -10.01 15.89 12.07
N GLY A 129 -9.48 14.74 11.67
CA GLY A 129 -10.23 13.68 11.02
C GLY A 129 -10.58 13.91 9.55
N TRP A 130 -10.04 14.96 8.93
CA TRP A 130 -10.24 15.24 7.51
C TRP A 130 -9.46 14.28 6.61
N ILE A 131 -10.08 13.87 5.50
CA ILE A 131 -9.45 13.09 4.45
C ILE A 131 -9.77 13.71 3.08
N ASN A 132 -8.85 13.53 2.12
CA ASN A 132 -8.92 14.13 0.78
C ASN A 132 -8.61 13.12 -0.34
N TYR A 133 -9.13 11.91 -0.22
CA TYR A 133 -8.98 10.86 -1.23
C TYR A 133 -10.18 10.84 -2.18
N SER A 134 -9.97 10.44 -3.43
CA SER A 134 -11.07 10.26 -4.37
C SER A 134 -12.00 9.11 -3.96
N ASN A 135 -13.28 9.18 -4.34
CA ASN A 135 -14.22 8.06 -4.15
C ASN A 135 -13.69 6.77 -4.81
N GLY A 136 -12.95 6.87 -5.92
CA GLY A 136 -12.29 5.72 -6.54
C GLY A 136 -11.29 5.03 -5.61
N GLU A 137 -10.41 5.79 -4.96
CA GLU A 137 -9.39 5.27 -4.05
C GLU A 137 -10.00 4.71 -2.76
N ILE A 138 -10.94 5.43 -2.16
CA ILE A 138 -11.62 5.01 -0.92
C ILE A 138 -12.30 3.66 -1.15
N TYR A 139 -13.10 3.52 -2.20
CA TYR A 139 -13.83 2.28 -2.47
C TYR A 139 -12.92 1.12 -2.88
N LYS A 140 -11.81 1.41 -3.55
CA LYS A 140 -10.78 0.41 -3.87
C LYS A 140 -10.15 -0.17 -2.60
N MET A 141 -9.81 0.66 -1.62
CA MET A 141 -9.27 0.22 -0.33
C MET A 141 -10.34 -0.51 0.50
N ALA A 142 -11.58 -0.02 0.49
CA ALA A 142 -12.73 -0.67 1.12
C ALA A 142 -13.14 -2.00 0.46
N CYS A 143 -12.56 -2.35 -0.69
CA CYS A 143 -12.89 -3.55 -1.46
C CYS A 143 -14.39 -3.62 -1.79
N ILE A 144 -14.97 -2.49 -2.20
CA ILE A 144 -16.37 -2.34 -2.60
C ILE A 144 -16.42 -1.99 -4.09
N ASN A 145 -17.04 -2.86 -4.87
CA ASN A 145 -17.27 -2.63 -6.30
C ASN A 145 -18.69 -2.11 -6.47
N THR A 146 -18.84 -0.89 -7.00
CA THR A 146 -20.14 -0.26 -7.23
C THR A 146 -20.03 0.91 -8.22
N THR A 147 -21.16 1.40 -8.73
CA THR A 147 -21.24 2.50 -9.69
C THR A 147 -20.90 3.84 -9.03
N ALA A 148 -20.60 4.89 -9.81
CA ALA A 148 -20.30 6.21 -9.25
C ALA A 148 -21.45 6.75 -8.37
N LEU A 149 -22.69 6.68 -8.88
CA LEU A 149 -23.89 7.08 -8.14
C LEU A 149 -24.03 6.34 -6.81
N GLU A 150 -23.83 5.01 -6.81
CA GLU A 150 -23.92 4.20 -5.60
C GLU A 150 -22.84 4.53 -4.57
N LYS A 151 -21.68 5.05 -4.99
CA LYS A 151 -20.66 5.54 -4.06
C LYS A 151 -21.18 6.76 -3.31
N ASP A 152 -21.71 7.73 -4.03
CA ASP A 152 -22.22 8.97 -3.43
C ASP A 152 -23.41 8.68 -2.50
N LEU A 153 -24.31 7.77 -2.89
CA LEU A 153 -25.43 7.34 -2.06
C LEU A 153 -24.96 6.72 -0.73
N LYS A 154 -23.95 5.85 -0.77
CA LYS A 154 -23.41 5.19 0.45
C LYS A 154 -22.68 6.16 1.37
N LEU A 155 -21.91 7.10 0.82
CA LEU A 155 -21.32 8.17 1.63
C LEU A 155 -22.41 9.05 2.26
N ASN A 156 -23.47 9.38 1.50
CA ASN A 156 -24.59 10.14 2.04
C ASN A 156 -25.35 9.35 3.14
N GLN A 157 -25.44 8.02 3.05
CA GLN A 157 -25.97 7.19 4.13
C GLN A 157 -25.13 7.32 5.41
N LEU A 158 -23.80 7.25 5.32
CA LEU A 158 -22.92 7.47 6.48
C LEU A 158 -23.06 8.89 7.05
N ARG A 159 -23.24 9.90 6.19
CA ARG A 159 -23.51 11.29 6.63
C ARG A 159 -24.83 11.37 7.40
N LYS A 160 -25.90 10.76 6.88
CA LYS A 160 -27.22 10.71 7.55
C LYS A 160 -27.17 10.02 8.91
N LEU A 161 -26.26 9.06 9.08
CA LEU A 161 -25.99 8.40 10.37
C LEU A 161 -25.14 9.26 11.33
N GLY A 162 -24.72 10.46 10.93
CA GLY A 162 -23.89 11.35 11.75
C GLY A 162 -22.43 10.90 11.89
N LEU A 163 -21.97 9.96 11.06
CA LEU A 163 -20.62 9.40 11.14
C LEU A 163 -19.58 10.21 10.37
N ILE A 164 -20.02 10.94 9.34
CA ILE A 164 -19.16 11.79 8.53
C ILE A 164 -19.83 13.11 8.19
N GLU A 165 -19.03 14.11 7.84
CA GLU A 165 -19.46 15.34 7.17
C GLU A 165 -18.66 15.60 5.90
N PHE A 166 -19.27 16.32 4.95
CA PHE A 166 -18.57 16.81 3.75
C PHE A 166 -18.11 18.24 3.98
N ALA A 167 -17.00 18.63 3.34
CA ALA A 167 -16.60 20.02 3.33
C ALA A 167 -17.70 20.92 2.74
N LYS A 168 -17.88 22.12 3.33
CA LYS A 168 -18.95 23.05 2.93
C LYS A 168 -18.75 23.63 1.52
N LYS A 169 -17.50 23.73 1.07
CA LYS A 169 -17.16 24.28 -0.24
C LYS A 169 -17.47 23.25 -1.32
N VAL A 170 -18.30 23.61 -2.31
CA VAL A 170 -18.77 22.71 -3.38
C VAL A 170 -17.65 22.02 -4.15
N SER A 171 -16.53 22.71 -4.38
CA SER A 171 -15.36 22.14 -5.06
C SER A 171 -14.45 21.29 -4.17
N ASN A 172 -14.76 21.19 -2.87
CA ASN A 172 -13.97 20.43 -1.92
C ASN A 172 -14.65 19.08 -1.64
N LEU A 173 -14.05 18.01 -2.16
CA LEU A 173 -14.51 16.63 -1.97
C LEU A 173 -13.99 15.99 -0.66
N SER A 174 -13.46 16.80 0.26
CA SER A 174 -12.96 16.29 1.53
C SER A 174 -14.10 15.81 2.42
N ILE A 175 -13.81 14.74 3.16
CA ILE A 175 -14.72 14.10 4.10
C ILE A 175 -14.08 14.19 5.48
N ARG A 176 -14.84 14.53 6.51
CA ARG A 176 -14.40 14.45 7.90
C ARG A 176 -15.06 13.29 8.59
N VAL A 177 -14.30 12.53 9.36
CA VAL A 177 -14.80 11.42 10.19
C VAL A 177 -15.12 11.95 11.59
N LEU A 178 -16.35 11.72 12.06
CA LEU A 178 -16.89 12.33 13.29
C LEU A 178 -16.86 11.40 14.51
N PHE A 179 -16.48 10.13 14.32
CA PHE A 179 -16.45 9.12 15.38
C PHE A 179 -15.03 8.66 15.72
N LEU A 180 -14.05 9.53 15.53
CA LEU A 180 -12.69 9.31 16.01
C LEU A 180 -12.67 9.40 17.53
N ASN A 181 -12.14 8.37 18.19
CA ASN A 181 -11.89 8.47 19.61
C ASN A 181 -10.55 9.19 19.85
N ASN A 182 -10.63 10.30 20.58
CA ASN A 182 -9.46 11.11 21.00
C ASN A 182 -9.07 10.83 22.46
N LYS A 183 -9.75 9.92 23.16
CA LYS A 183 -9.48 9.56 24.56
C LYS A 183 -8.75 8.23 24.65
N GLU A 184 -8.13 8.01 25.80
CA GLU A 184 -7.25 6.90 26.24
C GLU A 184 -7.87 5.48 26.17
N ASP A 185 -8.72 5.18 25.19
CA ASP A 185 -9.14 3.81 24.93
C ASP A 185 -7.95 3.01 24.42
N GLU A 186 -7.72 1.85 25.03
CA GLU A 186 -6.73 0.89 24.57
C GLU A 186 -7.02 0.46 23.12
N GLY A 187 -5.97 0.45 22.30
CA GLY A 187 -6.05 -0.02 20.92
C GLY A 187 -6.47 -1.48 20.87
N LYS A 188 -7.59 -1.77 20.18
CA LYS A 188 -8.13 -3.14 20.06
C LYS A 188 -7.68 -3.86 18.81
N LEU A 189 -7.56 -3.14 17.70
CA LEU A 189 -7.17 -3.68 16.40
C LEU A 189 -6.02 -2.86 15.82
N PHE A 190 -4.91 -3.52 15.50
CA PHE A 190 -3.78 -2.90 14.82
C PHE A 190 -3.87 -3.12 13.31
N VAL A 191 -3.78 -2.04 12.52
CA VAL A 191 -3.86 -2.06 11.07
C VAL A 191 -2.58 -1.47 10.45
N SER A 192 -1.80 -2.32 9.80
CA SER A 192 -0.51 -1.97 9.18
C SER A 192 -0.51 -2.02 7.64
N ASP A 193 -1.62 -2.40 6.99
CA ASP A 193 -1.69 -2.47 5.53
C ASP A 193 -2.99 -1.83 4.99
N PHE A 194 -2.83 -0.72 4.27
CA PHE A 194 -3.97 0.06 3.77
C PHE A 194 -4.39 -0.35 2.35
N ARG A 195 -3.71 -1.32 1.72
CA ARG A 195 -4.00 -1.75 0.34
C ARG A 195 -5.38 -2.42 0.22
N LYS A 196 -5.85 -3.07 1.29
CA LYS A 196 -7.11 -3.83 1.35
C LYS A 196 -7.83 -3.68 2.70
N LEU A 197 -8.05 -2.45 3.16
CA LEU A 197 -8.74 -2.15 4.43
C LEU A 197 -10.11 -2.85 4.58
N GLY A 198 -10.85 -2.98 3.48
CA GLY A 198 -12.12 -3.72 3.50
C GLY A 198 -11.98 -5.21 3.82
N TYR A 199 -10.82 -5.83 3.56
CA TYR A 199 -10.54 -7.20 3.96
C TYR A 199 -10.05 -7.28 5.42
N GLU A 200 -9.36 -6.26 5.92
CA GLU A 200 -9.02 -6.16 7.36
C GLU A 200 -10.29 -6.19 8.21
N TRP A 201 -11.32 -5.39 7.84
CA TRP A 201 -12.62 -5.42 8.51
C TRP A 201 -13.28 -6.80 8.49
N LYS A 202 -13.18 -7.50 7.36
CA LYS A 202 -13.75 -8.85 7.22
C LYS A 202 -13.02 -9.88 8.08
N VAL A 203 -11.71 -9.80 8.17
CA VAL A 203 -10.90 -10.64 9.07
C VAL A 203 -11.26 -10.38 10.52
N TYR A 204 -11.38 -9.11 10.91
CA TYR A 204 -11.82 -8.73 12.26
C TYR A 204 -13.18 -9.37 12.62
N ASN A 205 -14.11 -9.43 11.65
CA ASN A 205 -15.41 -10.08 11.81
C ASN A 205 -15.41 -11.61 11.58
N GLY A 206 -14.24 -12.26 11.57
CA GLY A 206 -14.12 -13.72 11.51
C GLY A 206 -14.19 -14.34 10.10
N GLU A 207 -14.18 -13.54 9.03
CA GLU A 207 -14.09 -14.10 7.68
C GLU A 207 -12.69 -14.69 7.38
N LYS A 208 -12.67 -15.78 6.61
CA LYS A 208 -11.45 -16.53 6.30
C LYS A 208 -10.65 -15.88 5.17
N TYR A 209 -9.60 -15.15 5.54
CA TYR A 209 -8.58 -14.62 4.64
C TYR A 209 -7.19 -15.10 5.04
N ILE A 210 -6.23 -15.01 4.12
CA ILE A 210 -4.81 -15.27 4.36
C ILE A 210 -3.98 -14.04 4.02
N ARG A 211 -3.00 -13.70 4.85
CA ARG A 211 -1.89 -12.81 4.48
C ARG A 211 -1.01 -13.55 3.49
N CYS A 212 -0.92 -13.06 2.26
CA CYS A 212 -0.10 -13.71 1.23
C CYS A 212 1.38 -13.71 1.65
N ALA A 213 2.01 -14.88 1.71
CA ALA A 213 3.44 -14.97 2.07
C ALA A 213 4.39 -14.35 1.03
N GLY A 214 3.89 -14.02 -0.17
CA GLY A 214 4.69 -13.38 -1.22
C GLY A 214 4.61 -11.85 -1.23
N CYS A 215 3.43 -11.27 -0.98
CA CYS A 215 3.22 -9.82 -1.09
C CYS A 215 2.61 -9.15 0.16
N GLY A 216 2.30 -9.94 1.20
CA GLY A 216 1.67 -9.49 2.44
C GLY A 216 0.17 -9.16 2.33
N ILE A 217 -0.35 -8.95 1.11
CA ILE A 217 -1.75 -8.53 0.90
C ILE A 217 -2.72 -9.63 1.32
N LEU A 218 -3.81 -9.25 1.98
CA LEU A 218 -4.92 -10.15 2.29
C LEU A 218 -5.60 -10.68 1.03
N ALA A 219 -5.77 -12.00 0.97
CA ALA A 219 -6.50 -12.69 -0.09
C ALA A 219 -7.52 -13.66 0.51
N LYS A 220 -8.65 -13.86 -0.18
CA LYS A 220 -9.70 -14.78 0.27
C LYS A 220 -9.16 -16.22 0.33
N ASN A 221 -9.41 -16.90 1.45
CA ASN A 221 -9.02 -18.29 1.63
C ASN A 221 -10.19 -19.21 1.29
N THR A 222 -10.16 -19.81 0.09
CA THR A 222 -11.25 -20.65 -0.40
C THR A 222 -11.17 -22.11 0.05
N ASN A 223 -9.98 -22.60 0.42
CA ASN A 223 -9.75 -24.03 0.66
C ASN A 223 -8.95 -24.32 1.95
N GLY A 224 -8.73 -23.31 2.81
CA GLY A 224 -8.03 -23.45 4.09
C GLY A 224 -6.51 -23.57 3.99
N LYS A 225 -5.98 -24.12 2.89
CA LYS A 225 -4.56 -24.47 2.71
C LYS A 225 -3.75 -23.44 1.89
N ARG A 226 -4.38 -22.34 1.48
CA ARG A 226 -3.78 -21.36 0.58
C ARG A 226 -2.74 -20.49 1.30
N ARG A 227 -1.50 -20.46 0.80
CA ARG A 227 -0.40 -19.61 1.32
C ARG A 227 -0.20 -18.29 0.55
N TYR A 228 -0.55 -18.26 -0.73
CA TYR A 228 -0.29 -17.13 -1.63
C TYR A 228 -1.58 -16.61 -2.26
N CYS A 229 -1.63 -15.30 -2.57
CA CYS A 229 -2.65 -14.77 -3.48
C CYS A 229 -2.50 -15.39 -4.89
N LYS A 230 -3.45 -15.12 -5.79
CA LYS A 230 -3.47 -15.76 -7.13
C LYS A 230 -2.19 -15.43 -7.89
N ASP A 231 -1.84 -14.14 -7.92
CA ASP A 231 -0.70 -13.64 -8.69
C ASP A 231 0.63 -14.20 -8.15
N CYS A 232 0.82 -14.18 -6.83
CA CYS A 232 2.02 -14.77 -6.21
C CYS A 232 2.08 -16.29 -6.38
N ALA A 233 0.94 -16.99 -6.37
CA ALA A 233 0.90 -18.42 -6.64
C ALA A 233 1.34 -18.73 -8.08
N ASP A 234 0.88 -17.94 -9.05
CA ASP A 234 1.24 -18.10 -10.47
C ASP A 234 2.73 -17.81 -10.70
N ILE A 235 3.28 -16.77 -10.06
CA ILE A 235 4.71 -16.46 -10.10
C ILE A 235 5.54 -17.60 -9.52
N ASN A 236 5.17 -18.11 -8.34
CA ASN A 236 5.90 -19.21 -7.70
C ASN A 236 5.82 -20.50 -8.50
N LYS A 237 4.66 -20.81 -9.10
CA LYS A 237 4.51 -21.97 -9.98
C LYS A 237 5.46 -21.88 -11.17
N LYS A 238 5.50 -20.75 -11.87
CA LYS A 238 6.42 -20.53 -12.99
C LYS A 238 7.89 -20.68 -12.60
N LYS A 239 8.29 -20.22 -11.40
CA LYS A 239 9.65 -20.40 -10.87
C LYS A 239 9.97 -21.89 -10.67
N LEU A 240 9.07 -22.63 -10.01
CA LEU A 240 9.24 -24.05 -9.75
C LEU A 240 9.31 -24.88 -11.04
N ASP A 241 8.45 -24.59 -12.01
CA ASP A 241 8.44 -25.28 -13.30
C ASP A 241 9.75 -25.06 -14.07
N ARG A 242 10.29 -23.83 -14.04
CA ARG A 242 11.62 -23.52 -14.62
C ARG A 242 12.74 -24.31 -13.94
N THR A 243 12.76 -24.34 -12.60
CA THR A 243 13.76 -25.10 -11.84
C THR A 243 13.68 -26.60 -12.13
N ARG A 244 12.47 -27.16 -12.23
CA ARG A 244 12.27 -28.57 -12.61
C ARG A 244 12.80 -28.86 -14.00
N MET A 245 12.49 -28.02 -14.98
CA MET A 245 13.00 -28.17 -16.35
C MET A 245 14.54 -28.10 -16.41
N GLN A 246 15.16 -27.21 -15.64
CA GLN A 246 16.62 -27.12 -15.54
C GLN A 246 17.22 -28.38 -14.91
N TYR A 247 16.59 -28.92 -13.87
CA TYR A 247 17.00 -30.18 -13.25
C TYR A 247 16.91 -31.35 -14.23
N PHE A 248 15.79 -31.51 -14.94
CA PHE A 248 15.62 -32.58 -15.93
C PHE A 248 16.68 -32.50 -17.02
N ARG A 249 16.96 -31.31 -17.57
CA ARG A 249 18.03 -31.12 -18.57
C ARG A 249 19.41 -31.50 -18.05
N LYS A 250 19.72 -31.16 -16.79
CA LYS A 250 20.99 -31.54 -16.16
C LYS A 250 21.11 -33.05 -15.97
N VAL A 251 20.03 -33.70 -15.54
CA VAL A 251 20.00 -35.16 -15.37
C VAL A 251 20.14 -35.88 -16.71
N GLU A 252 19.42 -35.44 -17.75
CA GLU A 252 19.56 -35.99 -19.11
C GLU A 252 20.99 -35.83 -19.65
N PHE A 253 21.61 -34.68 -19.41
CA PHE A 253 23.00 -34.43 -19.84
C PHE A 253 23.98 -35.36 -19.11
N ALA A 254 23.88 -35.46 -17.78
CA ALA A 254 24.73 -36.33 -16.97
C ALA A 254 24.55 -37.83 -17.28
N GLN A 255 23.34 -38.25 -17.68
CA GLN A 255 23.09 -39.63 -18.13
C GLN A 255 23.75 -39.92 -19.48
N LYS A 256 23.73 -38.95 -20.42
CA LYS A 256 24.40 -39.08 -21.72
C LYS A 256 25.92 -39.16 -21.58
N GLU A 257 26.52 -38.37 -20.69
CA GLU A 257 27.96 -38.45 -20.41
C GLU A 257 28.37 -39.83 -19.88
N LYS A 258 27.60 -40.39 -18.93
CA LYS A 258 27.87 -41.74 -18.40
C LYS A 258 27.77 -42.85 -19.43
N THR A 259 26.88 -42.74 -20.42
CA THR A 259 26.77 -43.74 -21.50
C THR A 259 27.90 -43.66 -22.53
N LEU A 260 28.61 -42.52 -22.61
CA LEU A 260 29.75 -42.33 -23.51
C LEU A 260 31.08 -42.77 -22.88
N GLU A 261 31.12 -42.95 -21.55
CA GLU A 261 32.31 -43.35 -20.79
C GLU A 261 32.39 -44.86 -20.49
N THR A 262 31.35 -45.63 -20.81
CA THR A 262 31.41 -47.11 -20.80
C THR A 262 31.97 -47.63 -22.14
N PRO A 263 33.14 -48.30 -22.14
CA PRO A 263 33.80 -48.80 -23.36
C PRO A 263 33.04 -49.94 -24.05
#